data_AF-A0A9R1C7R0-F1
#
_entry.id   AF-A0A9R1C7R0-F1
#
_cell.length_a   1.000
_cell.length_b   1.000
_cell.length_c   1.000
_cell.angle_alpha   90.00
_cell.angle_beta   90.00
_cell.angle_gamma   90.00
#
_symmetry.space_group_name_H-M   'P 1'
#
loop_
_entity.id
_entity.type
_entity.pdbx_description
1 polymer ?
#
loop_
_entity_poly.entity_id
_entity_poly.type
_entity_poly.pdbx_seq_one_letter_code
_entity_poly.pdbx_strand_id
1 'polypeptide(L)' 'MDYPDYPFYCTLIKSRQVWPGGHHNLDIIAERCGYDLKNHHHALADAEACAAIALKIL' A
#
# COMPACT_ATOMS: atom_id res chain seq x y z
N MET A 1 24.29 2.22 13.11
CA MET A 1 23.52 0.99 12.79
C MET A 1 23.62 0.86 11.29
N ASP A 2 24.36 -0.12 10.81
CA ASP A 2 24.49 -0.34 9.36
C ASP A 2 23.18 -0.90 8.83
N TYR A 3 22.71 -0.31 7.72
CA TYR A 3 21.47 -0.75 7.09
C TYR A 3 21.73 -2.10 6.40
N PRO A 4 20.91 -3.14 6.58
CA PRO A 4 21.24 -4.50 6.10
C PRO A 4 21.08 -4.72 4.58
N ASP A 5 21.21 -3.70 3.74
CA ASP A 5 21.11 -3.76 2.27
C ASP A 5 19.88 -4.50 1.70
N TYR A 6 18.78 -4.60 2.46
CA TYR A 6 17.56 -5.22 1.94
C TYR A 6 16.82 -4.27 0.98
N PRO A 7 16.14 -4.81 -0.05
CA PRO A 7 15.39 -4.00 -0.98
C PRO A 7 14.19 -3.35 -0.28
N PHE A 8 14.01 -2.05 -0.53
CA PHE A 8 12.86 -1.31 -0.05
C PHE A 8 11.76 -1.29 -1.13
N TYR A 9 10.53 -1.59 -0.72
CA TYR A 9 9.37 -1.57 -1.60
C TYR A 9 8.36 -0.53 -1.13
N CYS A 10 7.77 0.19 -2.09
CA CYS A 10 6.75 1.19 -1.83
C CYS A 10 5.48 0.86 -2.62
N THR A 11 4.41 0.51 -1.91
CA THR A 11 3.10 0.20 -2.48
C THR A 11 2.52 1.37 -3.28
N LEU A 12 2.78 2.63 -2.88
CA LEU A 12 2.34 3.81 -3.63
C LEU A 12 3.03 3.93 -5.00
N ILE A 13 4.35 3.73 -5.04
CA ILE A 13 5.10 3.77 -6.31
C ILE A 13 4.59 2.66 -7.23
N LYS A 14 4.44 1.45 -6.70
CA LYS A 14 3.94 0.32 -7.46
C LYS A 14 2.51 0.54 -7.95
N SER A 15 1.64 1.09 -7.10
CA SER A 15 0.26 1.44 -7.45
C SER A 15 0.20 2.41 -8.64
N ARG A 16 1.05 3.44 -8.67
CA ARG A 16 1.15 4.39 -9.80
C ARG A 16 1.65 3.75 -11.09
N GLN A 17 2.47 2.70 -10.99
CA GLN A 17 2.94 1.95 -12.16
C GLN A 17 1.87 1.00 -12.71
N VAL A 18 1.16 0.29 -11.82
CA VAL A 18 0.12 -0.67 -12.19
C VAL A 18 -1.13 0.03 -12.74
N TRP A 19 -1.51 1.15 -12.13
CA TRP A 19 -2.66 1.94 -12.56
C TRP A 19 -2.21 3.36 -12.91
N PRO A 20 -1.82 3.62 -14.17
CA PRO A 20 -1.41 4.94 -14.59
C PRO A 20 -2.61 5.91 -14.56
N GLY A 21 -2.61 6.81 -13.57
CA GLY A 21 -3.61 7.85 -13.40
C GLY A 21 -4.70 7.52 -12.38
N GLY A 22 -5.45 8.55 -11.98
CA GLY A 22 -6.43 8.48 -10.90
C GLY A 22 -5.84 8.78 -9.52
N HIS A 23 -6.66 8.59 -8.49
CA HIS A 23 -6.26 8.82 -7.11
C HIS A 23 -5.63 7.56 -6.51
N HIS A 24 -4.50 7.74 -5.83
CA HIS A 24 -3.73 6.66 -5.18
C HIS A 24 -3.76 6.77 -3.66
N ASN A 25 -4.86 7.29 -3.12
CA ASN A 25 -5.09 7.33 -1.69
C ASN A 25 -5.23 5.89 -1.16
N LEU A 26 -4.83 5.68 0.10
CA LEU A 26 -4.71 4.34 0.68
C LEU A 26 -6.05 3.58 0.70
N ASP A 27 -7.14 4.26 1.05
CA ASP A 27 -8.54 3.79 0.93
C ASP A 27 -8.82 3.24 -0.45
N ILE A 28 -8.61 4.05 -1.49
CA ILE A 28 -8.99 3.74 -2.86
C ILE A 28 -8.20 2.54 -3.37
N ILE A 29 -6.90 2.49 -3.07
CA ILE A 29 -6.04 1.39 -3.50
C ILE A 29 -6.30 0.13 -2.69
N ALA A 30 -6.59 0.24 -1.40
CA ALA A 30 -6.97 -0.89 -0.55
C ALA A 30 -8.28 -1.51 -1.04
N GLU A 31 -9.31 -0.69 -1.30
CA GLU A 31 -10.59 -1.13 -1.83
C GLU A 31 -10.43 -1.82 -3.19
N ARG A 32 -9.62 -1.24 -4.09
CA ARG A 32 -9.27 -1.87 -5.38
C ARG A 32 -8.57 -3.21 -5.21
N CYS A 33 -7.82 -3.40 -4.12
CA CYS A 33 -7.17 -4.65 -3.77
C CYS A 33 -8.10 -5.62 -2.98
N GLY A 34 -9.35 -5.24 -2.73
CA GLY A 34 -10.34 -6.02 -2.00
C GLY A 34 -10.22 -5.94 -0.47
N TYR A 35 -9.57 -4.90 0.06
CA TYR A 35 -9.44 -4.64 1.49
C TYR A 35 -10.25 -3.40 1.89
N ASP A 36 -11.14 -3.57 2.86
CA ASP A 36 -11.99 -2.49 3.39
C ASP A 36 -11.31 -1.81 4.59
N LEU A 37 -10.78 -0.62 4.37
CA LEU A 37 -10.08 0.14 5.40
C LEU A 37 -11.11 0.96 6.22
N LYS A 38 -11.68 0.33 7.26
CA LYS A 38 -12.74 0.96 8.07
C LYS A 38 -12.24 2.02 9.06
N ASN A 39 -10.97 1.96 9.45
CA ASN A 39 -10.40 2.75 10.54
C ASN A 39 -9.19 3.57 10.07
N HIS A 40 -9.42 4.40 9.06
CA HIS A 40 -8.45 5.36 8.56
C HIS A 40 -7.90 6.24 9.69
N HIS A 41 -6.57 6.40 9.73
CA HIS A 41 -5.78 7.12 10.75
C HIS A 41 -5.30 6.31 11.97
N HIS A 42 -5.60 5.01 12.03
CA HIS A 42 -4.85 4.10 12.89
C HIS A 42 -3.66 3.53 12.14
N ALA A 43 -2.44 3.83 12.60
CA ALA A 43 -1.21 3.35 11.97
C ALA A 43 -1.17 1.82 11.78
N LEU A 44 -1.81 1.07 12.68
CA LEU A 44 -1.97 -0.38 12.56
C LEU A 44 -2.85 -0.75 11.35
N ALA A 45 -4.02 -0.13 11.20
CA ALA A 45 -4.93 -0.41 10.10
C ALA A 45 -4.32 0.02 8.75
N ASP A 46 -3.59 1.14 8.74
CA ASP A 46 -2.87 1.58 7.54
C ASP A 46 -1.76 0.58 7.14
N ALA A 47 -1.06 -0.01 8.13
CA ALA A 47 -0.06 -1.04 7.89
C ALA A 47 -0.68 -2.34 7.34
N GLU A 48 -1.84 -2.76 7.87
CA GLU A 48 -2.59 -3.92 7.36
C GLU A 48 -3.05 -3.70 5.92
N ALA A 49 -3.61 -2.52 5.62
CA ALA A 49 -3.98 -2.16 4.25
C ALA A 49 -2.77 -2.15 3.31
N CYS A 50 -1.63 -1.60 3.75
CA CYS A 50 -0.39 -1.64 2.98
C CYS A 50 0.08 -3.07 2.70
N ALA A 51 -0.01 -3.97 3.68
CA ALA A 51 0.33 -5.38 3.52
C ALA A 51 -0.63 -6.07 2.52
N ALA A 52 -1.93 -5.80 2.61
CA ALA A 52 -2.92 -6.33 1.68
C ALA A 52 -2.66 -5.85 0.24
N ILE A 53 -2.35 -4.56 0.05
CA ILE A 53 -1.96 -4.01 -1.24
C ILE A 53 -0.68 -4.66 -1.76
N ALA A 54 0.34 -4.75 -0.90
CA ALA A 54 1.63 -5.38 -1.24
C ALA A 54 1.44 -6.79 -1.81
N LEU A 55 0.63 -7.63 -1.15
CA LEU A 55 0.33 -8.99 -1.61
C LEU A 55 -0.34 -9.06 -2.99
N LYS A 56 -0.95 -7.97 -3.46
CA LYS A 56 -1.64 -7.91 -4.76
C LYS A 56 -0.77 -7.35 -5.87
N ILE A 57 0.08 -6.37 -5.57
CA ILE A 57 0.73 -5.58 -6.63
C ILE A 57 2.24 -5.51 -6.57
N LEU A 58 2.89 -5.80 -5.44
CA LEU A 58 4.36 -5.81 -5.35
C LEU A 58 4.92 -7.11 -5.95
#